data_AF-A0A6C0EH81-F1
#
_entry.id   AF-A0A6C0EH81-F1
#
_cell.length_a   1.000
_cell.length_b   1.000
_cell.length_c   1.000
_cell.angle_alpha   90.00
_cell.angle_beta   90.00
_cell.angle_gamma   90.00
#
_symmetry.space_group_name_H-M   'P 1'
#
loop_
_entity.id
_entity.type
_entity.pdbx_description
1 polymer ?
#
loop_
_entity_poly.entity_id
_entity_poly.type
_entity_poly.pdbx_seq_one_letter_code
_entity_poly.pdbx_strand_id
1 'polypeptide(L)'
;MKVTNTDLLNNRYKYSIDILEQNIVENHLDEKILLATQTLTPEFCVKYILDLDIEGGGEESYIFDICYILSFQKHITEKELMDLIFT
;
A
#
# COMPACT_ATOMS: atom_id res chain seq x y z
N MET A 1 11.98 -3.08 -14.55
CA MET A 1 13.02 -2.38 -13.75
C MET A 1 12.99 -2.98 -12.36
N LYS A 2 14.14 -3.31 -11.75
CA LYS A 2 14.18 -3.77 -10.36
C LYS A 2 14.21 -2.56 -9.42
N VAL A 3 13.27 -2.51 -8.48
CA VAL A 3 13.13 -1.47 -7.45
C VAL A 3 13.25 -2.15 -6.09
N THR A 4 14.01 -1.53 -5.18
CA THR A 4 14.19 -1.99 -3.80
C THR A 4 13.62 -0.99 -2.80
N ASN A 5 13.47 -1.40 -1.54
CA ASN A 5 13.07 -0.49 -0.45
C ASN A 5 14.02 0.71 -0.28
N THR A 6 15.32 0.50 -0.49
CA THR A 6 16.30 1.61 -0.47
C THR A 6 16.05 2.59 -1.62
N ASP A 7 15.68 2.09 -2.80
CA ASP A 7 15.33 2.94 -3.93
C ASP A 7 14.09 3.79 -3.65
N LEU A 8 13.05 3.21 -3.04
CA LEU A 8 11.83 3.93 -2.64
C LEU A 8 12.12 5.08 -1.67
N LEU A 9 12.96 4.82 -0.65
CA LEU A 9 13.37 5.83 0.33
C LEU A 9 14.16 6.98 -0.31
N ASN A 10 15.05 6.66 -1.25
CA ASN A 10 15.90 7.65 -1.94
C ASN A 10 15.18 8.38 -3.08
N ASN A 11 14.07 7.84 -3.59
CA ASN A 11 13.37 8.34 -4.77
C ASN A 11 11.84 8.44 -4.52
N ARG A 12 11.45 9.35 -3.63
CA ARG A 12 10.03 9.57 -3.30
C ARG A 12 9.24 10.04 -4.53
N TYR A 13 8.04 9.50 -4.71
CA TYR A 13 7.09 9.82 -5.78
C TYR A 13 7.60 9.62 -7.22
N LYS A 14 8.68 8.85 -7.40
CA LYS A 14 9.31 8.65 -8.72
C LYS A 14 8.66 7.54 -9.54
N TYR A 15 8.17 6.51 -8.87
CA TYR A 15 7.76 5.26 -9.54
C TYR A 15 6.27 5.28 -9.86
N SER A 16 5.92 4.85 -11.08
CA SER A 16 4.53 4.66 -11.47
C SER A 16 3.94 3.41 -10.82
N ILE A 17 2.61 3.35 -10.75
CA ILE A 17 1.87 2.20 -10.23
C ILE A 17 2.29 0.90 -10.93
N ASP A 18 2.38 0.90 -12.27
CA ASP A 18 2.80 -0.28 -13.03
C ASP A 18 4.18 -0.82 -12.60
N ILE A 19 5.12 0.08 -12.27
CA ILE A 19 6.44 -0.33 -11.77
C ILE A 19 6.30 -0.91 -10.37
N LEU A 20 5.50 -0.28 -9.50
CA LEU A 20 5.30 -0.76 -8.13
C LEU A 20 4.63 -2.14 -8.10
N GLU A 21 3.62 -2.38 -8.95
CA GLU A 21 2.93 -3.67 -9.05
C GLU A 21 3.86 -4.80 -9.48
N GLN A 22 4.76 -4.53 -10.43
CA GLN A 22 5.76 -5.53 -10.87
C GLN A 22 6.77 -5.87 -9.77
N ASN A 23 7.02 -4.96 -8.82
CA ASN A 23 8.10 -5.11 -7.86
C ASN A 23 7.63 -5.50 -6.46
N ILE A 24 6.38 -5.25 -6.08
CA ILE A 24 5.89 -5.49 -4.71
C ILE A 24 6.01 -6.96 -4.30
N VAL A 25 5.60 -7.89 -5.16
CA VAL A 25 5.69 -9.33 -4.92
C VAL A 25 7.10 -9.86 -5.17
N GLU A 26 7.69 -9.55 -6.33
CA GLU A 26 8.98 -10.12 -6.74
C GLU A 26 10.17 -9.63 -5.90
N ASN A 27 10.10 -8.40 -5.36
CA ASN A 27 11.18 -7.80 -4.58
C ASN A 27 10.82 -7.56 -3.11
N HIS A 28 9.66 -8.05 -2.66
CA HIS A 28 9.18 -7.91 -1.28
C HIS A 28 9.28 -6.45 -0.80
N LEU A 29 8.65 -5.54 -1.54
CA LEU A 29 8.63 -4.13 -1.15
C LEU A 29 7.80 -3.97 0.13
N ASP A 30 8.31 -3.16 1.06
CA ASP A 30 7.67 -2.93 2.35
C ASP A 30 6.50 -1.94 2.21
N GLU A 31 5.34 -2.33 2.72
CA GLU A 31 4.07 -1.61 2.59
C GLU A 31 4.10 -0.27 3.33
N LYS A 32 4.79 -0.19 4.48
CA LYS A 32 4.95 1.06 5.23
C LYS A 32 5.82 2.04 4.45
N ILE A 33 6.89 1.56 3.82
CA ILE A 33 7.75 2.37 2.96
C ILE A 33 6.97 2.85 1.73
N LEU A 34 6.18 1.98 1.09
CA LEU A 34 5.33 2.36 -0.04
C LEU A 34 4.35 3.47 0.34
N LEU A 35 3.57 3.27 1.41
CA LEU A 35 2.63 4.27 1.94
C LEU A 35 3.32 5.60 2.28
N ALA A 36 4.53 5.57 2.84
CA ALA A 36 5.24 6.78 3.24
C ALA A 36 5.95 7.50 2.09
N THR A 37 6.26 6.82 0.98
CA THR A 37 7.16 7.38 -0.05
C THR A 37 6.53 7.56 -1.42
N GLN A 38 5.42 6.90 -1.71
CA GLN A 38 4.79 6.93 -3.05
C GLN A 38 3.34 7.44 -2.97
N THR A 39 2.84 7.93 -4.11
CA THR A 39 1.42 8.26 -4.30
C THR A 39 0.76 7.04 -4.92
N LEU A 40 0.01 6.30 -4.11
CA LEU A 40 -0.66 5.06 -4.48
C LEU A 40 -2.10 5.33 -4.92
N THR A 41 -2.67 4.44 -5.72
CA THR A 41 -4.10 4.52 -6.07
C THR A 41 -4.94 3.71 -5.08
N PRO A 42 -6.25 3.98 -4.98
CA PRO A 42 -7.16 3.17 -4.17
C PRO A 42 -7.07 1.67 -4.50
N GLU A 43 -7.01 1.31 -5.79
CA GLU A 43 -6.92 -0.08 -6.26
C GLU A 43 -5.64 -0.75 -5.80
N PHE A 44 -4.50 -0.05 -5.87
CA PHE A 44 -3.23 -0.59 -5.40
C PHE A 44 -3.28 -0.86 -3.89
N CYS A 45 -3.80 0.09 -3.12
CA CYS A 45 -3.93 -0.03 -1.67
C CYS A 45 -4.80 -1.22 -1.28
N VAL A 46 -5.99 -1.39 -1.88
CA VAL A 46 -6.90 -2.51 -1.57
C VAL A 46 -6.30 -3.86 -1.99
N LYS A 47 -5.59 -3.90 -3.12
CA LYS A 47 -5.07 -5.16 -3.68
C LYS A 47 -3.83 -5.68 -2.96
N TYR A 48 -2.96 -4.80 -2.45
CA TYR A 48 -1.64 -5.20 -1.98
C TYR A 48 -1.29 -4.78 -0.55
N ILE A 49 -2.02 -3.83 0.05
CA ILE A 49 -1.65 -3.26 1.36
C ILE A 49 -2.73 -3.55 2.38
N LEU A 50 -3.99 -3.38 2.00
CA LEU A 50 -5.12 -3.56 2.90
C LEU A 50 -5.12 -4.97 3.47
N ASP A 51 -5.04 -5.06 4.79
CA ASP A 51 -5.15 -6.31 5.53
C ASP A 51 -6.31 -6.18 6.52
N LEU A 52 -7.39 -6.92 6.25
CA LEU A 52 -8.58 -7.00 7.08
C LEU A 52 -8.67 -8.35 7.81
N ASP A 53 -7.60 -9.16 7.80
CA ASP A 53 -7.62 -10.46 8.46
C ASP A 53 -7.42 -10.32 9.99
N ILE A 54 -8.55 -10.40 10.69
CA ILE A 54 -8.67 -10.33 12.15
C ILE A 54 -8.45 -11.74 12.77
N GLU A 55 -8.50 -12.83 11.99
CA GLU A 55 -8.58 -14.19 12.51
C GLU A 55 -7.22 -14.76 12.98
N GLY A 56 -6.10 -14.15 12.56
CA GLY A 56 -4.75 -14.63 12.85
C GLY A 56 -4.25 -14.40 14.29
N GLY A 57 -4.90 -13.54 15.08
CA GLY A 57 -4.55 -13.28 16.49
C GLY A 57 -3.13 -12.75 16.76
N GLY A 58 -2.37 -12.39 15.72
CA GLY A 58 -1.05 -11.79 15.84
C GLY A 58 -1.17 -10.28 16.06
N GLU A 59 -0.38 -9.71 16.96
CA GLU A 59 -0.42 -8.28 17.30
C GLU A 59 -0.19 -7.33 16.11
N GLU A 60 0.33 -7.84 14.98
CA GLU A 60 0.58 -7.08 13.76
C GLU A 60 -0.57 -7.13 12.72
N SER A 61 -1.61 -7.94 12.91
CA SER A 61 -2.68 -8.19 11.92
C SER A 61 -3.71 -7.05 11.76
N TYR A 62 -3.40 -5.85 12.28
CA TYR A 62 -4.33 -4.71 12.31
C TYR A 62 -3.72 -3.41 11.80
N ILE A 63 -2.44 -3.42 11.42
CA ILE A 63 -1.75 -2.15 11.14
C ILE A 63 -2.20 -1.58 9.79
N PHE A 64 -2.51 -2.42 8.80
CA PHE A 64 -2.83 -1.96 7.44
C PHE A 64 -4.34 -1.87 7.17
N ASP A 65 -5.10 -1.31 8.11
CA ASP A 65 -6.51 -1.03 7.92
C ASP A 65 -6.77 0.23 7.05
N ILE A 66 -8.05 0.48 6.78
CA ILE A 66 -8.51 1.66 6.01
C ILE A 66 -8.00 2.96 6.66
N CYS A 67 -8.14 3.10 7.97
CA CYS A 67 -7.74 4.31 8.70
C CYS A 67 -6.24 4.57 8.57
N TYR A 68 -5.42 3.54 8.65
CA TYR A 68 -3.98 3.60 8.52
C TYR A 68 -3.57 4.00 7.12
N ILE A 69 -4.14 3.38 6.09
CA ILE A 69 -3.88 3.76 4.69
C ILE A 69 -4.20 5.24 4.46
N LEU A 70 -5.38 5.69 4.89
CA LEU A 70 -5.81 7.09 4.81
C LEU A 70 -4.96 8.03 5.68
N SER A 71 -4.23 7.51 6.68
CA SER A 71 -3.30 8.30 7.46
C SER A 71 -2.09 8.77 6.64
N PHE A 72 -1.69 8.00 5.61
CA PHE A 72 -0.59 8.31 4.71
C PHE A 72 -1.05 8.86 3.34
N GLN A 73 -2.10 8.28 2.76
CA GLN A 73 -2.56 8.56 1.40
C GLN A 73 -3.76 9.52 1.42
N LYS A 74 -3.50 10.78 1.77
CA LYS A 74 -4.54 11.81 2.03
C LYS A 74 -5.39 12.21 0.82
N HIS A 75 -4.97 11.86 -0.40
CA HIS A 75 -5.74 12.09 -1.62
C HIS A 75 -6.81 11.03 -1.87
N ILE A 76 -6.77 9.90 -1.17
CA ILE A 76 -7.77 8.84 -1.24
C ILE A 76 -8.87 9.13 -0.22
N THR A 77 -10.12 8.88 -0.60
CA THR A 77 -11.26 8.92 0.31
C THR A 77 -11.61 7.53 0.82
N GLU A 78 -12.18 7.46 2.03
CA GLU A 78 -12.71 6.21 2.58
C GLU A 78 -13.71 5.55 1.63
N LYS A 79 -14.56 6.36 0.98
CA LYS A 79 -15.54 5.87 0.02
C LYS A 79 -14.89 5.13 -1.15
N GLU A 80 -13.82 5.66 -1.74
CA GLU A 80 -13.13 4.99 -2.85
C GLU A 80 -12.58 3.62 -2.45
N LEU A 81 -12.06 3.49 -1.22
CA LEU A 81 -11.59 2.19 -0.71
C LEU A 81 -12.76 1.24 -0.46
N MET A 82 -13.83 1.72 0.18
CA MET A 82 -15.02 0.90 0.48
C MET A 82 -15.74 0.42 -0.78
N ASP A 83 -15.89 1.29 -1.78
CA ASP A 83 -16.52 0.94 -3.05
C ASP A 83 -15.76 -0.21 -3.75
N LEU A 84 -14.43 -0.28 -3.61
CA LEU A 84 -13.60 -1.37 -4.14
C LEU A 84 -13.66 -2.67 -3.32
N ILE A 85 -13.80 -2.59 -1.99
CA ILE A 85 -13.89 -3.76 -1.10
C ILE A 85 -15.22 -4.51 -1.29
N PHE A 86 -16.30 -3.78 -1.59
CA PHE A 86 -17.65 -4.32 -1.70
C PHE A 86 -18.15 -4.53 -3.14
N THR A 87 -17.30 -4.30 -4.16
CA THR A 87 -17.54 -4.68 -5.56
C THR A 87 -17.11 -6.12 -5.86
#